data_AF-A0A1H8JE69-F1
#
_entry.id   AF-A0A1H8JE69-F1
#
_cell.length_a   1.000
_cell.length_b   1.000
_cell.length_c   1.000
_cell.angle_alpha   90.00
_cell.angle_beta   90.00
_cell.angle_gamma   90.00
#
_symmetry.space_group_name_H-M   'P 1'
#
loop_
_entity.id
_entity.type
_entity.pdbx_description
1 polymer ?
#
loop_
_entity_poly.entity_id
_entity_poly.type
_entity_poly.pdbx_seq_one_letter_code
_entity_poly.pdbx_strand_id
1 'polypeptide(L)'
;MREGSGSASFARTDEGHNYVHRSQREPFWAIFRQFGSLRVVSAAAETLGLVGSPNLPLPLLGLDRAARSALETALNTLGLGA
;
A
#
# COMPACT_ATOMS: atom_id res chain seq x y z
N MET A 1 -40.74 43.00 0.40
CA MET A 1 -39.29 42.77 0.28
C MET A 1 -38.71 42.41 1.65
N ARG A 2 -38.67 41.11 1.98
CA ARG A 2 -37.86 40.52 3.06
C ARG A 2 -37.52 39.11 2.58
N GLU A 3 -36.30 38.92 2.10
CA GLU A 3 -35.73 37.62 1.77
C GLU A 3 -34.79 37.16 2.90
N GLY A 4 -34.70 35.85 3.08
CA GLY A 4 -33.46 35.20 3.46
C GLY A 4 -33.25 34.91 4.95
N SER A 5 -33.68 33.73 5.38
CA SER A 5 -32.78 32.79 6.07
C SER A 5 -33.46 31.43 6.19
N GLY A 6 -33.41 30.67 5.10
CA GLY A 6 -33.57 29.22 5.16
C GLY A 6 -32.28 28.63 5.70
N SER A 7 -32.28 28.14 6.94
CA SER A 7 -31.22 27.25 7.43
C SER A 7 -31.40 25.89 6.79
N ALA A 8 -30.68 25.65 5.69
CA ALA A 8 -30.48 24.32 5.15
C ALA A 8 -29.35 23.61 5.93
N SER A 9 -29.71 22.45 6.45
CA SER A 9 -28.86 21.42 7.07
C SER A 9 -27.71 20.98 6.16
N PHE A 10 -26.53 20.65 6.70
CA PHE A 10 -25.64 19.67 6.07
C PHE A 10 -24.80 18.90 7.10
N ALA A 11 -25.15 17.61 7.22
CA ALA A 11 -24.35 16.45 7.58
C ALA A 11 -23.10 16.64 8.48
N ARG A 12 -23.22 16.19 9.73
CA ARG A 12 -22.07 15.70 10.51
C ARG A 12 -21.96 14.20 10.26
N THR A 13 -21.16 13.79 9.28
CA THR A 13 -20.81 12.38 9.05
C THR A 13 -19.44 12.08 9.67
N ASP A 14 -19.47 11.28 10.73
CA ASP A 14 -18.53 10.18 11.02
C ASP A 14 -17.10 10.26 10.42
N GLU A 15 -16.15 10.86 11.15
CA GLU A 15 -14.75 10.99 10.74
C GLU A 15 -13.78 10.04 11.48
N GLY A 16 -14.25 8.99 12.17
CA GLY A 16 -13.39 8.16 13.01
C GLY A 16 -12.81 6.90 12.34
N HIS A 17 -13.55 6.28 11.42
CA HIS A 17 -13.30 4.89 11.04
C HIS A 17 -12.31 4.69 9.87
N ASN A 18 -12.07 5.71 9.05
CA ASN A 18 -11.28 5.57 7.80
C ASN A 18 -9.76 5.81 7.95
N TYR A 19 -9.29 6.35 9.08
CA TYR A 19 -7.87 6.71 9.25
C TYR A 19 -6.99 5.50 9.60
N VAL A 20 -7.50 4.59 10.42
CA VAL A 20 -6.73 3.42 10.89
C VAL A 20 -6.39 2.47 9.74
N HIS A 21 -7.28 2.36 8.75
CA HIS A 21 -7.12 1.45 7.60
C HIS A 21 -6.08 1.93 6.58
N ARG A 22 -5.80 3.24 6.52
CA ARG A 22 -4.76 3.81 5.66
C ARG A 22 -3.37 3.65 6.27
N SER A 23 -3.24 3.90 7.57
CA SER A 23 -1.95 3.89 8.27
C SER A 23 -1.27 2.52 8.30
N GLN A 24 -2.03 1.43 8.37
CA GLN A 24 -1.48 0.07 8.37
C GLN A 24 -0.75 -0.28 7.06
N ARG A 25 -1.08 0.42 5.96
CA ARG A 25 -0.48 0.19 4.64
C ARG A 25 0.77 1.03 4.41
N GLU A 26 1.06 1.99 5.29
CA GLU A 26 2.17 2.91 5.12
C GLU A 26 3.54 2.22 5.03
N PRO A 27 3.85 1.18 5.84
CA PRO A 27 5.10 0.44 5.69
C PRO A 27 5.24 -0.20 4.31
N PHE A 28 4.15 -0.73 3.75
CA PHE A 28 4.15 -1.28 2.39
C PHE A 28 4.41 -0.18 1.35
N TRP A 29 3.76 0.98 1.47
CA TRP A 29 3.98 2.10 0.56
C TRP A 29 5.38 2.71 0.65
N ALA A 30 6.02 2.67 1.81
CA ALA A 30 7.40 3.12 1.97
C ALA A 30 8.38 2.33 1.07
N ILE A 31 8.17 1.01 0.95
CA ILE A 31 8.99 0.14 0.10
C ILE A 31 8.82 0.52 -1.38
N PHE A 32 7.59 0.79 -1.83
CA PHE A 32 7.33 1.26 -3.20
C PHE A 32 8.06 2.56 -3.52
N ARG A 33 8.05 3.52 -2.60
CA ARG A 33 8.73 4.81 -2.79
C ARG A 33 10.25 4.66 -2.84
N GLN A 34 10.81 3.72 -2.09
CA GLN A 34 12.25 3.49 -2.06
C GLN A 34 12.78 2.71 -3.26
N PHE A 35 12.07 1.65 -3.68
CA PHE A 35 12.61 0.68 -4.66
C PHE A 35 11.93 0.72 -6.03
N GLY A 36 10.80 1.41 -6.15
CA GLY A 36 9.98 1.50 -7.36
C GLY A 36 9.04 0.31 -7.54
N SER A 37 7.93 0.53 -8.23
CA SER A 37 6.84 -0.44 -8.34
C SER A 37 7.25 -1.78 -8.94
N LEU A 38 8.01 -1.77 -10.03
CA LEU A 38 8.32 -3.00 -10.76
C LEU A 38 9.13 -3.99 -9.92
N ARG A 39 10.15 -3.52 -9.19
CA ARG A 39 10.96 -4.37 -8.30
C ARG A 39 10.14 -4.92 -7.14
N VAL A 40 9.28 -4.10 -6.56
CA VAL A 40 8.46 -4.49 -5.42
C VAL A 40 7.39 -5.50 -5.84
N VAL A 41 6.71 -5.28 -6.96
CA VAL A 41 5.71 -6.21 -7.50
C VAL A 41 6.36 -7.52 -7.92
N SER A 42 7.51 -7.48 -8.59
CA SER A 42 8.31 -8.66 -8.93
C SER A 42 8.63 -9.50 -7.69
N ALA A 43 9.18 -8.86 -6.65
CA ALA A 43 9.55 -9.55 -5.41
C ALA A 43 8.32 -10.07 -4.66
N ALA A 44 7.22 -9.30 -4.61
CA ALA A 44 5.98 -9.73 -3.97
C ALA A 44 5.35 -10.92 -4.69
N ALA A 45 5.29 -10.90 -6.03
CA ALA A 45 4.75 -12.01 -6.81
C ALA A 45 5.58 -13.29 -6.64
N GLU A 46 6.92 -13.16 -6.55
CA GLU A 46 7.82 -14.28 -6.25
C GLU A 46 7.58 -14.81 -4.82
N THR A 47 7.50 -13.94 -3.80
CA THR A 47 7.21 -14.32 -2.41
C THR A 47 5.86 -15.00 -2.26
N LEU A 48 4.84 -14.59 -3.03
CA LEU A 48 3.50 -15.19 -3.03
C LEU A 48 3.41 -16.47 -3.88
N GLY A 49 4.50 -16.91 -4.51
CA GLY A 49 4.53 -18.11 -5.34
C GLY A 49 3.77 -17.97 -6.68
N LEU A 50 3.46 -16.75 -7.10
CA LEU A 50 2.74 -16.46 -8.34
C LEU A 50 3.64 -16.53 -9.58
N VAL A 51 4.94 -16.31 -9.39
CA VAL A 51 5.96 -16.36 -10.45
C VAL A 51 7.24 -16.99 -9.93
N GLY A 52 8.05 -17.55 -10.83
CA GLY A 52 9.42 -17.97 -10.53
C GLY A 52 10.43 -16.83 -10.58
N SER A 53 11.71 -17.15 -10.36
CA SER A 53 12.84 -16.22 -10.41
C SER A 53 13.88 -16.70 -11.44
N PRO A 54 14.57 -15.81 -12.18
CA PRO A 54 14.38 -14.35 -12.22
C PRO A 54 13.16 -13.95 -13.06
N ASN A 55 12.47 -12.87 -12.68
CA ASN A 55 11.29 -12.36 -13.39
C ASN A 55 11.36 -10.85 -13.73
N LEU A 56 12.55 -10.26 -13.60
CA LEU A 56 12.81 -8.87 -13.99
C LEU A 56 13.55 -8.80 -15.33
N PRO A 57 13.22 -7.83 -16.21
CA PRO A 57 14.01 -7.59 -17.41
C PRO A 57 15.37 -7.01 -17.05
N LEU A 58 16.42 -7.46 -17.73
CA LEU A 58 17.74 -6.86 -17.60
C LEU A 58 17.72 -5.41 -18.13
N PRO A 59 18.49 -4.48 -17.53
CA PRO A 59 19.48 -4.68 -16.46
C PRO A 59 18.92 -4.49 -15.04
N LEU A 60 17.60 -4.59 -14.83
CA LEU A 60 17.00 -4.32 -13.53
C LEU A 60 17.42 -5.37 -12.50
N LEU A 61 18.01 -4.90 -11.40
CA LEU A 61 18.30 -5.72 -10.23
C LEU A 61 17.08 -5.79 -9.32
N GLY A 62 16.89 -6.94 -8.68
CA GLY A 62 15.86 -7.16 -7.67
C GLY A 62 16.17 -6.46 -6.35
N LEU A 63 15.27 -6.66 -5.38
CA LEU A 63 15.47 -6.17 -4.02
C LEU A 63 16.61 -6.91 -3.32
N ASP A 64 17.39 -6.20 -2.53
CA ASP A 64 18.36 -6.81 -1.63
C ASP A 64 17.68 -7.57 -0.48
N ARG A 65 18.48 -8.32 0.29
CA ARG A 65 17.96 -9.16 1.38
C ARG A 65 17.19 -8.37 2.44
N ALA A 66 17.64 -7.16 2.78
CA ALA A 66 16.99 -6.35 3.82
C ALA A 66 15.63 -5.84 3.31
N ALA A 67 15.58 -5.36 2.08
CA ALA A 67 14.35 -4.93 1.42
C ALA A 67 13.35 -6.09 1.23
N ARG A 68 13.82 -7.31 0.92
CA ARG A 68 12.95 -8.49 0.84
C ARG A 68 12.35 -8.86 2.19
N SER A 69 13.13 -8.85 3.26
CA SER A 69 12.63 -9.12 4.62
C SER A 69 11.60 -8.08 5.09
N ALA A 70 11.82 -6.80 4.76
CA ALA A 70 10.85 -5.73 5.02
C ALA A 70 9.54 -5.94 4.22
N LEU A 71 9.65 -6.36 2.96
CA LEU A 71 8.49 -6.67 2.11
C LEU A 71 7.69 -7.85 2.65
N GLU A 72 8.33 -8.94 3.04
CA GLU A 72 7.66 -10.10 3.66
C GLU A 72 6.89 -9.69 4.93
N THR A 73 7.52 -8.90 5.80
CA THR A 73 6.88 -8.39 7.02
C THR A 73 5.66 -7.53 6.68
N ALA A 74 5.76 -6.66 5.67
CA ALA A 74 4.65 -5.83 5.21
C ALA A 74 3.50 -6.68 4.63
N LEU A 75 3.81 -7.69 3.81
CA LEU A 75 2.83 -8.61 3.25
C LEU A 75 2.09 -9.40 4.34
N ASN A 76 2.81 -9.91 5.35
CA ASN A 76 2.23 -10.57 6.52
C ASN A 76 1.28 -9.64 7.28
N THR A 77 1.70 -8.39 7.50
CA THR A 77 0.89 -7.36 8.19
C THR A 77 -0.41 -7.06 7.44
N LEU A 78 -0.39 -7.16 6.11
CA LEU A 78 -1.56 -6.99 5.25
C LEU A 78 -2.41 -8.25 5.10
N GLY A 79 -2.03 -9.37 5.74
CA GLY A 79 -2.72 -10.66 5.61
C GLY A 79 -2.56 -11.31 4.23
N LEU A 80 -1.49 -10.98 3.52
CA LEU A 80 -1.19 -11.51 2.18
C LEU A 80 -0.08 -12.58 2.21
N GLY A 81 0.71 -12.66 3.26
CA GLY A 81 1.76 -13.68 3.39
C GLY A 81 1.25 -15.02 3.89
N ALA A 82 2.09 -16.04 3.75
CA ALA A 82 1.83 -17.44 4.15
C ALA A 82 1.83 -17.65 5.67
#